data_AF-A0A2P5MPC3-F1
#
_entry.id   AF-A0A2P5MPC3-F1
#
_cell.length_a   1.000
_cell.length_b   1.000
_cell.length_c   1.000
_cell.angle_alpha   90.00
_cell.angle_beta   90.00
_cell.angle_gamma   90.00
#
_symmetry.space_group_name_H-M   'P 1'
#
loop_
_entity.id
_entity.type
_entity.pdbx_description
1 polymer ?
#
loop_
_entity_poly.entity_id
_entity_poly.type
_entity_poly.pdbx_seq_one_letter_code
_entity_poly.pdbx_strand_id
1 'polypeptide(L)'
;MPLTDWVLAAAVSGIVGFLIGAALLRLLGGKDKALVRQQLTALAVAEEKLRQLESLKAEHQLMQSQLLAAHTHNAELQARMEEETKHNAEKIKLLQNAESLLKTQFENLATRIFEERGKLLTEHSKTSLDHILTPLREQLGEFKQRVEAVYESENKDRISLREEIISLRRDTAKMNQEALNLTRALKGDKKTQGNWGEMILEKVLEQSGLRKGIEYETQGAFRDQENRLYKPDVIIRLPEGKDVVIDSKVSLLSYERYCTSDDDHERALALKQHTEAVRE
;
A
#
# COMPACT_ATOMS: atom_id res chain seq x y z
N MET A 1 -97.29 32.06 31.59
CA MET A 1 -96.20 31.14 31.21
C MET A 1 -95.78 31.42 29.77
N PRO A 2 -94.75 32.25 29.51
CA PRO A 2 -94.03 32.16 28.24
C PRO A 2 -92.54 32.57 28.32
N LEU A 3 -91.84 32.34 29.44
CA LEU A 3 -90.41 32.72 29.56
C LEU A 3 -89.41 31.54 29.47
N THR A 4 -89.87 30.29 29.53
CA THR A 4 -88.99 29.10 29.47
C THR A 4 -88.66 28.66 28.05
N ASP A 5 -89.55 28.91 27.07
CA ASP A 5 -89.38 28.42 25.69
C ASP A 5 -88.36 29.22 24.88
N TRP A 6 -88.22 30.52 25.13
CA TRP A 6 -87.23 31.37 24.46
C TRP A 6 -85.78 31.05 24.87
N VAL A 7 -85.58 30.63 26.13
CA VAL A 7 -84.25 30.27 26.65
C VAL A 7 -83.77 28.94 26.05
N LEU A 8 -84.67 27.96 25.88
CA LEU A 8 -84.36 26.70 25.21
C LEU A 8 -84.06 26.90 23.71
N ALA A 9 -84.84 27.73 23.01
CA ALA A 9 -84.60 28.03 21.60
C ALA A 9 -83.26 28.77 21.37
N ALA A 10 -82.90 29.71 22.25
CA ALA A 10 -81.61 30.40 22.20
C ALA A 10 -80.43 29.45 22.46
N ALA A 11 -80.56 28.50 23.40
CA ALA A 11 -79.51 27.52 23.67
C ALA A 11 -79.28 26.55 22.50
N VAL A 12 -80.36 26.05 21.88
CA VAL A 12 -80.27 25.15 20.73
C VAL A 12 -79.65 25.84 19.50
N SER A 13 -80.03 27.09 19.21
CA SER A 13 -79.44 27.85 18.11
C SER A 13 -77.95 28.15 18.31
N GLY A 14 -77.52 28.42 19.55
CA GLY A 14 -76.10 28.60 19.90
C GLY A 14 -75.27 27.33 19.69
N ILE A 15 -75.79 26.17 20.10
CA ILE A 15 -75.11 24.87 19.92
C ILE A 15 -75.00 24.51 18.44
N VAL A 16 -76.07 24.71 17.66
CA VAL A 16 -76.06 24.46 16.22
C VAL A 16 -75.09 25.41 15.51
N GLY A 17 -75.07 26.69 15.86
CA GLY A 17 -74.11 27.66 15.33
C GLY A 17 -72.66 27.31 15.67
N PHE A 18 -72.39 26.85 16.90
CA PHE A 18 -71.07 26.41 17.33
C PHE A 18 -70.61 25.13 16.60
N LEU A 19 -71.50 24.16 16.42
CA LEU A 19 -71.20 22.93 15.69
C LEU A 19 -70.94 23.18 14.21
N ILE A 20 -71.73 24.05 13.57
CA ILE A 20 -71.51 24.47 12.18
C ILE A 20 -70.19 25.24 12.06
N GLY A 21 -69.91 26.17 12.98
CA GLY A 21 -68.66 26.93 13.01
C GLY A 21 -67.44 26.02 13.20
N ALA A 22 -67.51 25.07 14.12
CA ALA A 22 -66.44 24.09 14.37
C ALA A 22 -66.24 23.13 13.19
N ALA A 23 -67.33 22.71 12.53
CA ALA A 23 -67.26 21.87 11.33
C ALA A 23 -66.66 22.62 10.14
N LEU A 24 -67.05 23.89 9.93
CA LEU A 24 -66.48 24.74 8.88
C LEU A 24 -64.99 24.98 9.11
N LEU A 25 -64.58 25.26 10.36
CA LEU A 25 -63.19 25.49 10.72
C LEU A 25 -62.33 24.22 10.53
N ARG A 26 -62.88 23.03 10.83
CA ARG A 26 -62.20 21.74 10.57
C ARG A 26 -62.09 21.44 9.07
N LEU A 27 -63.12 21.75 8.28
CA LEU A 27 -63.12 21.54 6.82
C LEU A 27 -62.17 22.49 6.09
N LEU A 28 -62.14 23.77 6.47
CA LEU A 28 -61.21 24.77 5.93
C LEU A 28 -59.77 24.45 6.35
N GLY A 29 -59.52 24.17 7.64
CA GLY A 29 -58.19 23.81 8.12
C GLY A 29 -57.67 22.45 7.65
N GLY A 30 -58.53 21.54 7.19
CA GLY A 30 -58.16 20.23 6.66
C GLY A 30 -57.66 20.28 5.20
N LYS A 31 -58.25 21.14 4.36
CA LYS A 31 -57.87 21.29 2.95
C LYS A 31 -56.49 21.94 2.80
N ASP A 32 -56.19 22.97 3.59
CA ASP A 32 -54.88 23.63 3.57
C ASP A 32 -53.77 22.69 4.06
N LYS A 33 -54.04 21.86 5.09
CA LYS A 33 -53.09 20.86 5.58
C LYS A 33 -52.82 19.75 4.56
N ALA A 34 -53.83 19.33 3.79
CA ALA A 34 -53.67 18.32 2.75
C ALA A 34 -52.84 18.85 1.57
N LEU A 35 -53.10 20.08 1.13
CA LEU A 35 -52.34 20.74 0.08
C LEU A 35 -50.87 20.96 0.48
N VAL A 36 -50.63 21.43 1.70
CA VAL A 36 -49.27 21.60 2.25
C VAL A 36 -48.55 20.25 2.35
N ARG A 37 -49.22 19.18 2.78
CA ARG A 37 -48.62 17.83 2.79
C ARG A 37 -48.28 17.35 1.39
N GLN A 38 -49.14 17.57 0.40
CA GLN A 38 -48.89 17.19 -0.99
C GLN A 38 -47.68 17.95 -1.57
N GLN A 39 -47.59 19.26 -1.31
CA GLN A 39 -46.43 20.07 -1.70
C GLN A 39 -45.14 19.62 -1.01
N LEU A 40 -45.19 19.30 0.29
CA LEU A 40 -44.04 18.76 1.03
C LEU A 40 -43.58 17.41 0.49
N THR A 41 -44.50 16.51 0.15
CA THR A 41 -44.13 15.23 -0.47
C THR A 41 -43.57 15.39 -1.88
N ALA A 42 -44.10 16.32 -2.67
CA ALA A 42 -43.57 16.62 -4.00
C ALA A 42 -42.16 17.25 -3.92
N LEU A 43 -41.93 18.12 -2.93
CA LEU A 43 -40.62 18.72 -2.65
C LEU A 43 -39.61 17.65 -2.22
N ALA A 44 -39.99 16.73 -1.33
CA ALA A 44 -39.14 15.64 -0.88
C ALA A 44 -38.75 14.69 -2.04
N VAL A 45 -39.69 14.35 -2.92
CA VAL A 45 -39.41 13.55 -4.12
C VAL A 45 -38.52 14.30 -5.11
N ALA A 46 -38.68 15.62 -5.24
CA ALA A 46 -37.84 16.44 -6.09
C ALA A 46 -36.40 16.54 -5.55
N GLU A 47 -36.24 16.69 -4.23
CA GLU A 47 -34.93 16.67 -3.55
C GLU A 47 -34.23 15.32 -3.70
N GLU A 48 -34.97 14.22 -3.58
CA GLU A 48 -34.41 12.88 -3.74
C GLU A 48 -33.93 12.64 -5.19
N LYS A 49 -34.72 13.07 -6.18
CA LYS A 49 -34.31 13.02 -7.60
C LYS A 49 -33.10 13.92 -7.89
N LEU A 50 -33.02 15.09 -7.26
CA LEU A 50 -31.86 15.97 -7.38
C LEU A 50 -30.59 15.29 -6.86
N ARG A 51 -30.68 14.64 -5.69
CA ARG A 51 -29.56 13.88 -5.11
C ARG A 51 -29.12 12.72 -6.00
N GLN A 52 -30.06 12.00 -6.61
CA GLN A 52 -29.76 10.93 -7.57
C GLN A 52 -29.09 11.46 -8.85
N LEU A 53 -29.52 12.62 -9.35
CA LEU A 53 -28.87 13.26 -10.50
C LEU A 53 -27.45 13.74 -10.16
N GLU A 54 -27.25 14.29 -8.96
CA GLU A 54 -25.93 14.69 -8.48
C GLU A 54 -24.99 13.49 -8.32
N SER A 55 -25.47 12.37 -7.76
CA SER A 55 -24.67 11.15 -7.64
C SER A 55 -24.31 10.57 -9.02
N LEU A 56 -25.27 10.50 -9.94
CA LEU A 56 -25.02 10.00 -11.29
C LEU A 56 -24.06 10.91 -12.07
N LYS A 57 -24.14 12.23 -11.86
CA LYS A 57 -23.19 13.19 -12.45
C LYS A 57 -21.78 13.00 -11.88
N ALA A 58 -21.65 12.76 -10.58
CA ALA A 58 -20.38 12.47 -9.95
C ALA A 58 -19.77 11.15 -10.46
N GLU A 59 -20.58 10.10 -10.62
CA GLU A 59 -20.17 8.83 -11.22
C GLU A 59 -19.70 9.01 -12.67
N HIS A 60 -20.44 9.78 -13.48
CA HIS A 60 -20.05 10.06 -14.86
C HIS A 60 -18.72 10.84 -14.92
N GLN A 61 -18.53 11.84 -14.05
CA GLN A 61 -17.27 12.59 -13.97
C GLN A 61 -16.11 11.69 -13.55
N LEU A 62 -16.31 10.80 -12.59
CA LEU A 62 -15.31 9.83 -12.17
C LEU A 62 -14.97 8.87 -13.31
N MET A 63 -15.97 8.31 -13.99
CA MET A 63 -15.77 7.39 -15.12
C MET A 63 -15.05 8.09 -16.28
N GLN A 64 -15.41 9.34 -16.58
CA GLN A 64 -14.73 10.13 -17.60
C GLN A 64 -13.26 10.41 -17.24
N SER A 65 -12.96 10.65 -15.96
CA SER A 65 -11.58 10.82 -15.49
C SER A 65 -10.77 9.52 -15.61
N GLN A 66 -11.37 8.37 -15.29
CA GLN A 66 -10.75 7.06 -15.43
C GLN A 66 -10.49 6.72 -16.90
N LEU A 67 -11.45 7.01 -17.78
CA LEU A 67 -11.29 6.81 -19.22
C LEU A 67 -10.15 7.65 -19.78
N LEU A 68 -10.04 8.91 -19.36
CA LEU A 68 -8.95 9.79 -19.77
C LEU A 68 -7.60 9.23 -19.28
N ALA A 69 -7.51 8.82 -18.01
CA ALA A 69 -6.31 8.22 -17.45
C ALA A 69 -5.90 6.92 -18.17
N ALA A 70 -6.87 6.08 -18.53
CA ALA A 70 -6.63 4.86 -19.29
C ALA A 70 -6.15 5.16 -20.72
N HIS A 71 -6.70 6.19 -21.37
CA HIS A 71 -6.23 6.63 -22.68
C HIS A 71 -4.81 7.20 -22.64
N THR A 72 -4.49 8.03 -21.64
CA THR A 72 -3.13 8.55 -21.50
C THR A 72 -2.13 7.44 -21.22
N HIS A 73 -2.50 6.47 -20.38
CA HIS A 73 -1.65 5.33 -20.08
C HIS A 73 -1.42 4.44 -21.31
N ASN A 74 -2.46 4.15 -22.09
CA ASN A 74 -2.31 3.40 -23.34
C ASN A 74 -1.43 4.14 -24.35
N ALA A 75 -1.59 5.46 -24.49
CA ALA A 75 -0.75 6.26 -25.39
C ALA A 75 0.72 6.24 -24.95
N GLU A 76 0.99 6.32 -23.64
CA GLU A 76 2.34 6.22 -23.07
C GLU A 76 2.95 4.83 -23.30
N LEU A 77 2.20 3.76 -23.04
CA LEU A 77 2.66 2.39 -23.32
C LEU A 77 2.99 2.20 -24.79
N GLN A 78 2.12 2.69 -25.69
CA GLN A 78 2.35 2.56 -27.12
C GLN A 78 3.60 3.32 -27.57
N ALA A 79 3.78 4.57 -27.09
CA ALA A 79 4.99 5.34 -27.37
C ALA A 79 6.26 4.62 -26.85
N ARG A 80 6.20 4.05 -25.65
CA ARG A 80 7.32 3.29 -25.06
C ARG A 80 7.63 2.01 -25.85
N MET A 81 6.61 1.30 -26.31
CA MET A 81 6.79 0.12 -27.18
C MET A 81 7.43 0.50 -28.52
N GLU A 82 7.00 1.60 -29.14
CA GLU A 82 7.60 2.11 -30.37
C GLU A 82 9.06 2.55 -30.19
N GLU A 83 9.39 3.15 -29.04
CA GLU A 83 10.76 3.53 -28.71
C GLU A 83 11.65 2.30 -28.47
N GLU A 84 11.18 1.34 -27.67
CA GLU A 84 11.89 0.08 -27.40
C GLU A 84 12.13 -0.73 -28.68
N THR A 85 11.15 -0.80 -29.58
CA THR A 85 11.31 -1.49 -30.87
C THR A 85 12.33 -0.81 -31.77
N LYS A 86 12.32 0.52 -31.85
CA LYS A 86 13.35 1.30 -32.56
C LYS A 86 14.74 1.09 -31.95
N HIS A 87 14.85 1.20 -30.63
CA HIS A 87 16.10 1.00 -29.91
C HIS A 87 16.68 -0.40 -30.13
N ASN A 88 15.83 -1.43 -30.07
CA ASN A 88 16.24 -2.81 -30.35
C ASN A 88 16.68 -3.01 -31.80
N ALA A 89 15.98 -2.39 -32.76
CA ALA A 89 16.39 -2.45 -34.17
C ALA A 89 17.75 -1.78 -34.41
N GLU A 90 18.01 -0.63 -33.77
CA GLU A 90 19.31 0.05 -33.81
C GLU A 90 20.41 -0.80 -33.18
N LYS A 91 20.13 -1.42 -32.03
CA LYS A 91 21.07 -2.31 -31.34
C LYS A 91 21.44 -3.53 -32.20
N ILE A 92 20.46 -4.16 -32.86
CA ILE A 92 20.71 -5.26 -33.79
C ILE A 92 21.62 -4.80 -34.93
N LYS A 93 21.33 -3.64 -35.52
CA LYS A 93 22.15 -3.08 -36.59
C LYS A 93 23.58 -2.79 -36.14
N LEU A 94 23.76 -2.27 -34.93
CA LEU A 94 25.09 -2.03 -34.35
C LEU A 94 25.86 -3.33 -34.15
N LEU A 95 25.20 -4.38 -33.64
CA LEU A 95 25.81 -5.71 -33.45
C LEU A 95 26.22 -6.33 -34.79
N GLN A 96 25.37 -6.26 -35.81
CA GLN A 96 25.71 -6.76 -37.16
C GLN A 96 26.89 -6.01 -37.77
N ASN A 97 26.94 -4.68 -37.60
CA ASN A 97 28.07 -3.87 -38.06
C ASN A 97 29.36 -4.25 -37.32
N ALA A 98 29.29 -4.45 -36.00
CA ALA A 98 30.43 -4.88 -35.19
C ALA A 98 30.92 -6.27 -35.60
N GLU A 99 30.01 -7.22 -35.85
CA GLU A 99 30.33 -8.56 -36.35
C GLU A 99 31.05 -8.49 -37.70
N SER A 100 30.50 -7.72 -38.65
CA SER A 100 31.11 -7.56 -39.97
C SER A 100 32.49 -6.90 -39.87
N LEU A 101 32.65 -5.86 -39.04
CA LEU A 101 33.93 -5.20 -38.82
C LEU A 101 34.94 -6.18 -38.24
N LEU A 102 34.56 -6.95 -37.22
CA LEU A 102 35.43 -7.97 -36.60
C LEU A 102 35.85 -9.02 -37.61
N LYS A 103 34.94 -9.48 -38.47
CA LYS A 103 35.26 -10.43 -39.54
C LYS A 103 36.30 -9.85 -40.51
N THR A 104 36.12 -8.61 -40.96
CA THR A 104 37.09 -7.94 -41.84
C THR A 104 38.43 -7.72 -41.16
N GLN A 105 38.44 -7.30 -39.89
CA GLN A 105 39.69 -7.14 -39.12
C GLN A 105 40.41 -8.48 -38.94
N PHE A 106 39.66 -9.57 -38.73
CA PHE A 106 40.21 -10.91 -38.64
C PHE A 106 40.82 -11.37 -39.96
N GLU A 107 40.10 -11.21 -41.09
CA GLU A 107 40.60 -11.53 -42.43
C GLU A 107 41.87 -10.73 -42.77
N ASN A 108 41.90 -9.43 -42.45
CA ASN A 108 43.07 -8.58 -42.65
C ASN A 108 44.25 -8.99 -41.76
N LEU A 109 43.99 -9.28 -40.48
CA LEU A 109 45.02 -9.73 -39.56
C LEU A 109 45.59 -11.09 -39.98
N ALA A 110 44.73 -12.02 -40.37
CA ALA A 110 45.14 -13.32 -40.88
C ALA A 110 46.00 -13.17 -42.14
N THR A 111 45.56 -12.38 -43.12
CA THR A 111 46.31 -12.11 -44.35
C THR A 111 47.66 -11.47 -44.05
N ARG A 112 47.70 -10.47 -43.16
CA ARG A 112 48.93 -9.80 -42.74
C ARG A 112 49.90 -10.75 -42.03
N ILE A 113 49.40 -11.58 -41.11
CA ILE A 113 50.21 -12.62 -40.46
C ILE A 113 50.73 -13.60 -41.51
N PHE A 114 49.90 -14.06 -42.45
CA PHE A 114 50.32 -14.98 -43.51
C PHE A 114 51.37 -14.36 -44.45
N GLU A 115 51.24 -13.09 -44.85
CA GLU A 115 52.20 -12.40 -45.71
C GLU A 115 53.52 -12.09 -44.98
N GLU A 116 53.46 -11.63 -43.73
CA GLU A 116 54.63 -11.36 -42.90
C GLU A 116 55.41 -12.66 -42.62
N ARG A 117 54.70 -13.76 -42.39
CA ARG A 117 55.30 -15.09 -42.17
C ARG A 117 55.74 -15.78 -43.45
N GLY A 118 55.04 -15.57 -44.58
CA GLY A 118 55.40 -16.12 -45.89
C GLY A 118 56.75 -15.59 -46.40
N LYS A 119 57.06 -14.32 -46.12
CA LYS A 119 58.38 -13.72 -46.40
C LYS A 119 59.49 -14.27 -45.50
N LEU A 120 59.20 -14.57 -44.22
CA LEU A 120 60.17 -15.17 -43.28
C LEU A 120 60.39 -16.67 -43.53
N LEU A 121 59.40 -17.38 -44.08
CA LEU A 121 59.47 -18.82 -44.39
C LEU A 121 60.40 -19.13 -45.56
N THR A 122 60.65 -18.15 -46.44
CA THR A 122 61.51 -18.34 -47.63
C THR A 122 63.01 -18.35 -47.28
N GLU A 123 63.40 -17.95 -46.06
CA GLU A 123 64.81 -17.74 -45.72
C GLU A 123 65.46 -18.85 -44.88
N HIS A 124 64.74 -19.60 -44.02
CA HIS A 124 65.37 -20.69 -43.25
C HIS A 124 64.41 -21.82 -42.87
N SER A 125 64.58 -22.97 -43.52
CA SER A 125 63.75 -24.17 -43.39
C SER A 125 64.14 -25.02 -42.17
N LYS A 126 63.12 -25.56 -41.48
CA LYS A 126 63.12 -26.52 -40.37
C LYS A 126 63.47 -26.06 -38.94
N THR A 127 64.57 -25.36 -38.66
CA THR A 127 64.94 -25.01 -37.26
C THR A 127 64.09 -23.88 -36.66
N SER A 128 63.55 -22.98 -37.50
CA SER A 128 62.70 -21.87 -37.05
C SER A 128 61.28 -22.30 -36.65
N LEU A 129 60.79 -23.44 -37.17
CA LEU A 129 59.41 -23.89 -36.88
C LEU A 129 59.20 -24.21 -35.39
N ASP A 130 60.15 -24.87 -34.73
CA ASP A 130 60.05 -25.15 -33.28
C ASP A 130 60.15 -23.85 -32.45
N HIS A 131 61.03 -22.93 -32.82
CA HIS A 131 61.15 -21.63 -32.15
C HIS A 131 59.91 -20.73 -32.36
N ILE A 132 59.16 -20.91 -33.44
CA ILE A 132 57.95 -20.13 -33.77
C ILE A 132 56.68 -20.77 -33.19
N LEU A 133 56.61 -22.10 -33.11
CA LEU A 133 55.46 -22.81 -32.56
C LEU A 133 55.46 -22.87 -31.03
N THR A 134 56.63 -22.71 -30.40
CA THR A 134 56.75 -22.70 -28.93
C THR A 134 55.99 -21.53 -28.28
N PRO A 135 56.16 -20.26 -28.70
CA PRO A 135 55.40 -19.13 -28.16
C PRO A 135 53.89 -19.25 -28.39
N LEU A 136 53.47 -19.80 -29.53
CA LEU A 136 52.05 -20.03 -29.82
C LEU A 136 51.46 -21.11 -28.90
N ARG A 137 52.22 -22.19 -28.65
CA ARG A 137 51.84 -23.26 -27.72
C ARG A 137 51.76 -22.75 -26.28
N GLU A 138 52.69 -21.90 -25.87
CA GLU A 138 52.69 -21.24 -24.56
C GLU A 138 51.49 -20.29 -24.42
N GLN A 139 51.25 -19.40 -25.39
CA GLN A 139 50.11 -18.48 -25.37
C GLN A 139 48.76 -19.20 -25.39
N LEU A 140 48.63 -20.28 -26.17
CA LEU A 140 47.42 -21.12 -26.15
C LEU A 140 47.26 -21.88 -24.83
N GLY A 141 48.38 -22.30 -24.21
CA GLY A 141 48.39 -22.89 -22.87
C GLY A 141 47.94 -21.91 -21.79
N GLU A 142 48.49 -20.70 -21.79
CA GLU A 142 48.09 -19.61 -20.89
C GLU A 142 46.64 -19.18 -21.10
N PHE A 143 46.19 -19.09 -22.36
CA PHE A 143 44.80 -18.78 -22.69
C PHE A 143 43.85 -19.86 -22.17
N LYS A 144 44.18 -21.15 -22.39
CA LYS A 144 43.41 -22.27 -21.86
C LYS A 144 43.32 -22.22 -20.33
N GLN A 145 44.44 -22.00 -19.64
CA GLN A 145 44.47 -21.87 -18.18
C GLN A 145 43.63 -20.68 -17.69
N ARG A 146 43.70 -19.53 -18.37
CA ARG A 146 42.93 -18.35 -17.99
C ARG A 146 41.42 -18.58 -18.19
N VAL A 147 41.03 -19.26 -19.27
CA VAL A 147 39.64 -19.63 -19.52
C VAL A 147 39.14 -20.64 -18.49
N GLU A 148 39.88 -21.70 -18.20
CA GLU A 148 39.53 -22.68 -17.16
C GLU A 148 39.41 -22.02 -15.78
N ALA A 149 40.34 -21.11 -15.42
CA ALA A 149 40.29 -20.37 -14.16
C ALA A 149 39.05 -19.45 -14.06
N VAL A 150 38.66 -18.79 -15.15
CA VAL A 150 37.45 -17.95 -15.19
C VAL A 150 36.20 -18.81 -15.03
N TYR A 151 36.09 -19.95 -15.74
CA TYR A 151 34.96 -20.86 -15.58
C TYR A 151 34.88 -21.45 -14.17
N GLU A 152 36.01 -21.78 -13.55
CA GLU A 152 36.04 -22.29 -12.18
C GLU A 152 35.63 -21.21 -11.16
N SER A 153 36.09 -19.97 -11.36
CA SER A 153 35.67 -18.80 -10.55
C SER A 153 34.17 -18.55 -10.68
N GLU A 154 33.67 -18.47 -11.91
CA GLU A 154 32.24 -18.22 -12.17
C GLU A 154 31.37 -19.32 -11.55
N ASN A 155 31.80 -20.59 -11.65
CA ASN A 155 31.06 -21.70 -11.05
C ASN A 155 31.07 -21.63 -9.52
N LYS A 156 32.19 -21.24 -8.89
CA LYS A 156 32.27 -21.01 -7.43
C LYS A 156 31.34 -19.88 -7.00
N ASP A 157 31.35 -18.75 -7.71
CA ASP A 157 30.48 -17.61 -7.43
C ASP A 157 29.00 -18.00 -7.58
N ARG A 158 28.66 -18.79 -8.59
CA ARG A 158 27.30 -19.28 -8.83
C ARG A 158 26.83 -20.25 -7.75
N ILE A 159 27.71 -21.10 -7.23
CA ILE A 159 27.41 -22.00 -6.10
C ILE A 159 27.19 -21.18 -4.83
N SER A 160 28.09 -20.24 -4.52
CA SER A 160 27.97 -19.36 -3.35
C SER A 160 26.68 -18.54 -3.38
N LEU A 161 26.34 -17.95 -4.53
CA LEU A 161 25.08 -17.22 -4.70
C LEU A 161 23.86 -18.13 -4.49
N ARG A 162 23.91 -19.38 -4.97
CA ARG A 162 22.82 -20.35 -4.76
C ARG A 162 22.66 -20.70 -3.28
N GLU A 163 23.76 -20.87 -2.55
CA GLU A 163 23.74 -21.12 -1.10
C GLU A 163 23.15 -19.93 -0.34
N GLU A 164 23.53 -18.70 -0.71
CA GLU A 164 22.98 -17.47 -0.12
C GLU A 164 21.47 -17.37 -0.35
N ILE A 165 21.00 -17.65 -1.59
CA ILE A 165 19.57 -17.69 -1.92
C ILE A 165 18.82 -18.75 -1.10
N ILE A 166 19.42 -19.93 -0.90
CA ILE A 166 18.81 -20.99 -0.09
C ILE A 166 18.73 -20.56 1.38
N SER A 167 19.76 -19.89 1.91
CA SER A 167 19.75 -19.34 3.27
C SER A 167 18.67 -18.28 3.43
N LEU A 168 18.62 -17.29 2.52
CA LEU A 168 17.59 -16.25 2.53
C LEU A 168 16.18 -16.83 2.48
N ARG A 169 15.95 -17.87 1.67
CA ARG A 169 14.65 -18.56 1.61
C ARG A 169 14.32 -19.25 2.94
N ARG A 170 15.31 -19.89 3.57
CA ARG A 170 15.14 -20.54 4.88
C ARG A 170 14.81 -19.51 5.96
N ASP A 171 15.52 -18.39 5.97
CA ASP A 171 15.34 -17.32 6.95
C ASP A 171 13.97 -16.63 6.77
N THR A 172 13.55 -16.40 5.52
CA THR A 172 12.21 -15.89 5.19
C THR A 172 11.12 -16.84 5.68
N ALA A 173 11.29 -18.15 5.48
CA ALA A 173 10.34 -19.15 5.95
C ALA A 173 10.25 -19.17 7.48
N LYS A 174 11.39 -19.07 8.18
CA LYS A 174 11.45 -18.98 9.63
C LYS A 174 10.78 -17.70 10.15
N MET A 175 11.07 -16.56 9.53
CA MET A 175 10.45 -15.26 9.86
C MET A 175 8.93 -15.30 9.70
N ASN A 176 8.42 -15.88 8.61
CA ASN A 176 6.98 -16.05 8.40
C ASN A 176 6.36 -16.95 9.49
N GLN A 177 7.04 -18.02 9.89
CA GLN A 177 6.58 -18.89 10.96
C GLN A 177 6.58 -18.18 12.33
N GLU A 178 7.61 -17.38 12.62
CA GLU A 178 7.68 -16.57 13.84
C GLU A 178 6.59 -15.50 13.86
N ALA A 179 6.33 -14.82 12.74
CA ALA A 179 5.23 -13.88 12.58
C ALA A 179 3.86 -14.56 12.80
N LEU A 180 3.63 -15.75 12.23
CA LEU A 180 2.40 -16.51 12.46
C LEU A 180 2.25 -16.96 13.91
N ASN A 181 3.32 -17.43 14.55
CA ASN A 181 3.32 -17.81 15.96
C ASN A 181 3.06 -16.60 16.86
N LEU A 182 3.65 -15.45 16.55
CA LEU A 182 3.43 -14.18 17.23
C LEU A 182 1.98 -13.73 17.09
N THR A 183 1.42 -13.72 15.87
CA THR A 183 0.02 -13.39 15.62
C THR A 183 -0.93 -14.31 16.40
N ARG A 184 -0.63 -15.62 16.47
CA ARG A 184 -1.42 -16.58 17.26
C ARG A 184 -1.32 -16.32 18.76
N ALA A 185 -0.11 -16.01 19.27
CA ALA A 185 0.10 -15.66 20.68
C ALA A 185 -0.63 -14.36 21.06
N LEU A 186 -0.62 -13.36 20.18
CA LEU A 186 -1.31 -12.08 20.38
C LEU A 186 -2.84 -12.18 20.20
N LYS A 187 -3.36 -13.21 19.51
CA LYS A 187 -4.80 -13.44 19.33
C LYS A 187 -5.49 -14.02 20.58
N GLY A 188 -4.75 -14.70 21.45
CA GLY A 188 -5.30 -15.52 22.54
C GLY A 188 -5.42 -14.84 23.91
N ASP A 189 -4.59 -13.82 24.20
CA ASP A 189 -4.50 -13.24 25.54
C ASP A 189 -4.36 -11.70 25.51
N LYS A 190 -5.38 -11.01 26.03
CA LYS A 190 -5.40 -9.54 26.18
C LYS A 190 -4.21 -9.01 26.96
N LYS A 191 -3.69 -9.79 27.93
CA LYS A 191 -2.52 -9.41 28.73
C LYS A 191 -1.22 -9.48 27.91
N THR A 192 -1.10 -10.48 27.04
CA THR A 192 0.04 -10.64 26.13
C THR A 192 0.06 -9.54 25.06
N GLN A 193 -1.12 -9.11 24.57
CA GLN A 193 -1.25 -7.97 23.65
C GLN A 193 -0.83 -6.64 24.29
N GLY A 194 -1.20 -6.40 25.56
CA GLY A 194 -0.76 -5.22 26.32
C GLY A 194 0.76 -5.21 26.53
N ASN A 195 1.32 -6.32 27.02
CA ASN A 195 2.77 -6.44 27.23
C ASN A 195 3.58 -6.25 25.92
N TRP A 196 3.04 -6.65 24.77
CA TRP A 196 3.67 -6.44 23.46
C TRP A 196 3.62 -4.97 23.01
N GLY A 197 2.51 -4.27 23.29
CA GLY A 197 2.40 -2.83 23.10
C GLY A 197 3.44 -2.07 23.93
N GLU A 198 3.58 -2.43 25.21
CA GLU A 198 4.58 -1.87 26.11
C GLU A 198 6.02 -2.11 25.60
N MET A 199 6.35 -3.33 25.15
CA MET A 199 7.66 -3.67 24.62
C MET A 199 8.00 -2.91 23.32
N ILE A 200 7.01 -2.73 22.43
CA ILE A 200 7.22 -1.94 21.20
C ILE A 200 7.40 -0.47 21.53
N LEU A 201 6.59 0.07 22.44
CA LEU A 201 6.74 1.44 22.89
C LEU A 201 8.14 1.67 23.48
N GLU A 202 8.62 0.75 24.32
CA GLU A 202 9.97 0.79 24.87
C GLU A 202 11.05 0.82 23.76
N LYS A 203 10.95 -0.08 22.76
CA LYS A 203 11.90 -0.08 21.63
C LYS A 203 11.87 1.20 20.81
N VAL A 204 10.70 1.80 20.59
CA VAL A 204 10.57 3.06 19.85
C VAL A 204 11.22 4.22 20.62
N LEU A 205 11.07 4.25 21.94
CA LEU A 205 11.69 5.26 22.80
C LEU A 205 13.22 5.12 22.81
N GLU A 206 13.73 3.90 22.93
CA GLU A 206 15.18 3.62 22.84
C GLU A 206 15.76 4.03 21.48
N GLN A 207 15.08 3.69 20.38
CA GLN A 207 15.49 4.08 19.03
C GLN A 207 15.41 5.59 18.80
N SER A 208 14.52 6.29 19.50
CA SER A 208 14.42 7.75 19.49
C SER A 208 15.50 8.43 20.32
N GLY A 209 16.38 7.66 20.99
CA GLY A 209 17.52 8.15 21.76
C GLY A 209 17.21 8.43 23.24
N LEU A 210 16.03 8.06 23.74
CA LEU A 210 15.67 8.19 25.15
C LEU A 210 16.24 7.00 25.95
N ARG A 211 16.75 7.23 27.16
CA ARG A 211 17.30 6.16 28.02
C ARG A 211 16.37 5.84 29.18
N LYS A 212 16.16 4.55 29.39
CA LYS A 212 15.34 4.02 30.49
C LYS A 212 15.91 4.46 31.84
N GLY A 213 15.05 4.97 32.73
CA GLY A 213 15.41 5.44 34.06
C GLY A 213 16.04 6.83 34.12
N ILE A 214 16.23 7.51 32.98
CA ILE A 214 16.68 8.91 32.92
C ILE A 214 15.60 9.75 32.25
N GLU A 215 15.41 9.56 30.94
CA GLU A 215 14.47 10.34 30.15
C GLU A 215 13.07 9.68 30.09
N TYR A 216 12.94 8.39 30.37
CA TYR A 216 11.62 7.74 30.52
C TYR A 216 11.60 6.63 31.58
N GLU A 217 10.45 6.41 32.21
CA GLU A 217 10.19 5.36 33.19
C GLU A 217 8.95 4.54 32.80
N THR A 218 9.04 3.21 32.95
CA THR A 218 7.95 2.24 32.70
C THR A 218 7.33 1.78 34.02
N GLN A 219 6.00 1.68 34.11
CA GLN A 219 5.27 1.14 35.28
C GLN A 219 5.50 1.84 36.63
N GLY A 220 5.51 3.17 36.66
CA GLY A 220 5.44 3.90 37.94
C GLY A 220 4.02 3.84 38.51
N ALA A 221 3.85 3.26 39.70
CA ALA A 221 2.57 3.30 40.40
C ALA A 221 2.47 4.60 41.19
N PHE A 222 1.75 5.58 40.67
CA PHE A 222 1.58 6.88 41.32
C PHE A 222 0.32 6.86 42.19
N ARG A 223 0.41 7.41 43.40
CA ARG A 223 -0.75 7.64 44.27
C ARG A 223 -1.04 9.13 44.28
N ASP A 224 -2.26 9.49 43.93
CA ASP A 224 -2.74 10.87 44.06
C ASP A 224 -2.96 11.24 45.55
N GLN A 225 -3.16 12.53 45.85
CA GLN A 225 -3.46 13.05 47.19
C GLN A 225 -4.71 12.41 47.81
N GLU A 226 -5.62 11.86 46.99
CA GLU A 226 -6.78 11.08 47.40
C GLU A 226 -6.52 9.55 47.49
N ASN A 227 -5.26 9.11 47.46
CA ASN A 227 -4.84 7.71 47.56
C ASN A 227 -5.35 6.81 46.40
N ARG A 228 -5.66 7.40 45.24
CA ARG A 228 -6.01 6.67 44.01
C ARG A 228 -4.76 6.24 43.26
N LEU A 229 -4.70 4.97 42.87
CA LEU A 229 -3.55 4.38 42.18
C LEU A 229 -3.68 4.62 40.66
N TYR A 230 -2.80 5.46 40.11
CA TYR A 230 -2.66 5.67 38.67
C TYR A 230 -1.44 4.90 38.17
N LYS A 231 -1.65 4.06 37.15
CA LYS A 231 -0.59 3.28 36.50
C LYS A 231 -0.54 3.67 35.02
N PRO A 232 0.19 4.74 34.66
CA PRO A 232 0.51 5.01 33.27
C PRO A 232 1.49 3.97 32.70
N ASP A 233 1.37 3.67 31.41
CA ASP A 233 2.27 2.73 30.72
C ASP A 233 3.71 3.27 30.69
N VAL A 234 3.90 4.52 30.26
CA VAL A 234 5.21 5.20 30.22
C VAL A 234 5.11 6.68 30.62
N ILE A 235 6.11 7.18 31.36
CA ILE A 235 6.31 8.60 31.64
C ILE A 235 7.64 9.05 31.04
N ILE A 236 7.60 10.08 30.19
CA ILE A 236 8.80 10.75 29.66
C ILE A 236 9.04 12.02 30.49
N ARG A 237 10.26 12.15 31.03
CA ARG A 237 10.70 13.35 31.75
C ARG A 237 11.36 14.32 30.79
N LEU A 238 10.77 15.50 30.64
CA LEU A 238 11.30 16.58 29.81
C LEU A 238 12.18 17.53 30.64
N PRO A 239 13.07 18.29 29.97
CA PRO A 239 13.75 19.42 30.59
C PRO A 239 12.75 20.40 31.22
N GLU A 240 13.19 21.14 32.26
CA GLU A 240 12.36 22.07 33.04
C GLU A 240 11.33 21.43 33.98
N GLY A 241 11.44 20.13 34.27
CA GLY A 241 10.59 19.44 35.25
C GLY A 241 9.16 19.21 34.76
N LYS A 242 8.98 19.03 33.45
CA LYS A 242 7.70 18.68 32.83
C LYS A 242 7.65 17.18 32.55
N ASP A 243 6.51 16.56 32.79
CA ASP A 243 6.30 15.13 32.55
C ASP A 243 5.25 14.92 31.44
N VAL A 244 5.52 13.99 30.53
CA VAL A 244 4.57 13.55 29.49
C VAL A 244 4.19 12.10 29.77
N VAL A 245 2.89 11.85 29.92
CA VAL A 245 2.34 10.51 30.13
C VAL A 245 1.87 9.93 28.80
N ILE A 246 2.29 8.69 28.51
CA ILE A 246 1.92 7.95 27.29
C ILE A 246 1.20 6.66 27.70
N ASP A 247 0.02 6.44 27.10
CA ASP A 247 -0.78 5.21 27.20
C ASP A 247 -0.75 4.51 25.83
N SER A 248 -0.34 3.24 25.80
CA SER A 248 -0.19 2.48 24.55
C SER A 248 -1.37 1.55 24.32
N LYS A 249 -2.41 2.06 23.66
CA LYS A 249 -3.56 1.24 23.30
C LYS A 249 -3.33 0.52 21.96
N VAL A 250 -3.18 -0.81 22.02
CA VAL A 250 -3.01 -1.64 20.81
C VAL A 250 -4.33 -2.33 20.46
N SER A 251 -4.92 -2.02 19.30
CA SER A 251 -6.06 -2.76 18.72
C SER A 251 -5.61 -3.67 17.57
N LEU A 252 -4.91 -4.74 17.90
CA LEU A 252 -4.30 -5.64 16.93
C LEU A 252 -5.32 -6.53 16.21
N LEU A 253 -6.37 -6.96 16.92
CA LEU A 253 -7.39 -7.89 16.40
C LEU A 253 -8.20 -7.31 15.24
N SER A 254 -8.57 -6.03 15.32
CA SER A 254 -9.36 -5.37 14.27
C SER A 254 -8.50 -4.98 13.07
N TYR A 255 -7.24 -4.60 13.31
CA TYR A 255 -6.27 -4.30 12.25
C TYR A 255 -5.88 -5.56 11.46
N GLU A 256 -5.62 -6.68 12.15
CA GLU A 256 -5.31 -7.95 11.49
C GLU A 256 -6.48 -8.46 10.66
N ARG A 257 -7.72 -8.43 11.18
CA ARG A 257 -8.90 -8.78 10.39
C ARG A 257 -9.06 -7.93 9.14
N TYR A 258 -8.71 -6.65 9.21
CA TYR A 258 -8.71 -5.77 8.05
C TYR A 258 -7.64 -6.16 7.00
N CYS A 259 -6.46 -6.58 7.45
CA CYS A 259 -5.37 -6.97 6.55
C CYS A 259 -5.51 -8.38 5.97
N THR A 260 -6.17 -9.30 6.69
CA THR A 260 -6.29 -10.72 6.32
C THR A 260 -7.63 -11.06 5.64
N SER A 261 -8.63 -10.18 5.69
CA SER A 261 -9.94 -10.44 5.05
C SER A 261 -9.89 -10.12 3.55
N ASP A 262 -10.41 -11.06 2.75
CA ASP A 262 -10.57 -10.93 1.29
C ASP A 262 -11.94 -10.32 0.90
N ASP A 263 -12.84 -10.08 1.87
CA ASP A 263 -14.16 -9.47 1.66
C ASP A 263 -14.14 -7.99 2.04
N ASP A 264 -14.45 -7.12 1.07
CA ASP A 264 -14.49 -5.68 1.27
C ASP A 264 -15.51 -5.24 2.34
N HIS A 265 -16.59 -6.00 2.55
CA HIS A 265 -17.57 -5.71 3.60
C HIS A 265 -17.02 -6.00 5.01
N GLU A 266 -16.36 -7.15 5.19
CA GLU A 266 -15.66 -7.47 6.44
C GLU A 266 -14.49 -6.53 6.72
N ARG A 267 -13.74 -6.12 5.68
CA ARG A 267 -12.67 -5.11 5.82
C ARG A 267 -13.21 -3.79 6.33
N ALA A 268 -14.32 -3.29 5.76
CA ALA A 268 -14.93 -2.04 6.21
C ALA A 268 -15.40 -2.11 7.68
N LEU A 269 -15.97 -3.25 8.10
CA LEU A 269 -16.39 -3.47 9.48
C LEU A 269 -15.20 -3.54 10.45
N ALA A 270 -14.15 -4.28 10.07
CA ALA A 270 -12.93 -4.43 10.86
C ALA A 270 -12.19 -3.08 11.01
N LEU A 271 -12.15 -2.27 9.95
CA LEU A 271 -11.58 -0.92 9.99
C LEU A 271 -12.35 -0.02 10.96
N LYS A 272 -13.68 -0.04 10.92
CA LYS A 272 -14.52 0.74 11.85
C LYS A 272 -14.25 0.34 13.30
N GLN A 273 -14.21 -0.96 13.59
CA GLN A 273 -13.89 -1.48 14.91
C GLN A 273 -12.47 -1.11 15.36
N HIS A 274 -11.50 -1.07 14.45
CA HIS A 274 -10.14 -0.60 14.74
C HIS A 274 -10.14 0.88 15.14
N THR A 275 -10.81 1.73 14.37
CA THR A 275 -10.90 3.17 14.68
C THR A 275 -11.64 3.47 15.98
N GLU A 276 -12.69 2.70 16.31
CA GLU A 276 -13.41 2.82 17.57
C GLU A 276 -12.52 2.40 18.75
N ALA A 277 -11.79 1.29 18.61
CA ALA A 277 -10.89 0.79 19.64
C ALA A 277 -9.66 1.67 19.91
N VAL A 278 -9.21 2.46 18.92
CA VAL A 278 -8.13 3.45 19.08
C VAL A 278 -8.64 4.78 19.65
N ARG A 279 -9.94 5.08 19.47
CA ARG A 279 -10.55 6.34 19.93
C ARG A 279 -11.06 6.30 21.37
N GLU A 280 -11.61 5.16 21.79
CA GLU A 280 -11.83 4.86 23.21
C GLU A 280 -10.50 4.60 23.92
#